data_AF-A0A920J2I4-F1
#
_entry.id   AF-A0A920J2I4-F1
#
_cell.length_a   1.000
_cell.length_b   1.000
_cell.length_c   1.000
_cell.angle_alpha   90.00
_cell.angle_beta   90.00
_cell.angle_gamma   90.00
#
_symmetry.space_group_name_H-M   'P 1'
#
loop_
_entity.id
_entity.type
_entity.pdbx_description
1 polymer ?
#
loop_
_entity_poly.entity_id
_entity_poly.type
_entity_poly.pdbx_seq_one_letter_code
_entity_poly.pdbx_strand_id
1 'polypeptide(L)'
;MSSSQTIATGAGLTVLIWIFISISGAHFNPAVSFIMFLNKELSLKEFNYFICFQIAGGLLGVILANIMFGLDPIQISQNERSGFNIYIGEFIATFGLIVTILGVRNLNIHLVAPAVGLYISAGYWFTSSTSFANPAVTLARGLTDTFTGINPEFILPFILFQIIGACVAMFLMKYLLIGEIND
;
A
#
# COMPACT_ATOMS: atom_id res chain seq x y z
N MET A 1 2.96 -7.62 -16.86
CA MET A 1 3.78 -7.87 -15.66
C MET A 1 4.28 -9.30 -15.70
N SER A 2 5.55 -9.59 -15.40
CA SER A 2 5.98 -10.99 -15.26
C SER A 2 5.55 -11.54 -13.89
N SER A 3 5.09 -12.79 -13.83
CA SER A 3 4.67 -13.44 -12.58
C SER A 3 5.76 -13.42 -11.50
N SER A 4 7.03 -13.41 -11.91
CA SER A 4 8.19 -13.29 -11.00
C SER A 4 8.22 -11.99 -10.20
N GLN A 5 7.85 -10.86 -10.80
CA GLN A 5 7.88 -9.56 -10.13
C GLN A 5 6.79 -9.47 -9.07
N THR A 6 5.61 -10.03 -9.37
CA THR A 6 4.48 -10.10 -8.45
C THR A 6 4.84 -10.89 -7.19
N ILE A 7 5.43 -12.08 -7.38
CA ILE A 7 5.89 -12.94 -6.27
C ILE A 7 6.99 -12.23 -5.46
N ALA A 8 7.95 -11.58 -6.13
CA ALA A 8 9.02 -10.85 -5.45
C ALA A 8 8.48 -9.72 -4.55
N THR A 9 7.51 -8.92 -5.02
CA THR A 9 6.88 -7.88 -4.20
C THR A 9 6.16 -8.47 -2.99
N GLY A 10 5.33 -9.49 -3.18
CA GLY A 10 4.59 -10.11 -2.08
C GLY A 10 5.48 -10.78 -1.05
N ALA A 11 6.49 -11.54 -1.50
CA ALA A 11 7.45 -12.20 -0.62
C ALA A 11 8.29 -11.18 0.16
N GLY A 12 8.82 -10.16 -0.51
CA GLY A 12 9.58 -9.09 0.13
C GLY A 12 8.74 -8.34 1.17
N LEU A 13 7.50 -7.98 0.82
CA LEU A 13 6.59 -7.30 1.75
C LEU A 13 6.24 -8.19 2.96
N THR A 14 5.99 -9.49 2.74
CA THR A 14 5.74 -10.45 3.84
C THR A 14 6.91 -10.45 4.83
N VAL A 15 8.14 -10.57 4.32
CA VAL A 15 9.35 -10.59 5.16
C VAL A 15 9.51 -9.28 5.93
N LEU A 16 9.33 -8.13 5.27
CA LEU A 16 9.41 -6.83 5.92
C LEU A 16 8.36 -6.70 7.03
N ILE A 17 7.13 -7.12 6.79
CA ILE A 17 6.09 -7.05 7.83
C ILE A 17 6.48 -7.96 9.01
N TRP A 18 6.90 -9.20 8.80
CA TRP A 18 7.32 -10.07 9.90
C TRP A 18 8.46 -9.48 10.75
N ILE A 19 9.45 -8.84 10.13
CA ILE A 19 10.57 -8.23 10.85
C ILE A 19 10.09 -7.07 11.74
N PHE A 20 9.18 -6.23 11.23
CA PHE A 20 8.85 -4.95 11.87
C PHE A 20 7.50 -4.92 12.58
N ILE A 21 6.65 -5.95 12.48
CA ILE A 21 5.29 -5.96 13.05
C ILE A 21 5.30 -5.77 14.57
N SER A 22 6.27 -6.34 15.28
CA SER A 22 6.41 -6.18 16.74
C SER A 22 7.15 -4.90 17.17
N ILE A 23 7.79 -4.20 16.24
CA ILE A 23 8.57 -2.98 16.51
C ILE A 23 7.73 -1.73 16.26
N SER A 24 7.07 -1.66 15.10
CA SER A 24 6.33 -0.48 14.64
C SER A 24 4.91 -0.79 14.17
N GLY A 25 4.44 -2.04 14.23
CA GLY A 25 3.20 -2.44 13.58
C GLY A 25 3.31 -2.53 12.05
N ALA A 26 4.48 -2.28 11.47
CA ALA A 26 4.80 -2.53 10.05
C ALA A 26 3.78 -1.95 9.04
N HIS A 27 3.32 -0.71 9.25
CA HIS A 27 2.30 -0.13 8.38
C HIS A 27 2.75 0.02 6.92
N PHE A 28 4.00 0.46 6.70
CA PHE A 28 4.65 0.68 5.38
C PHE A 28 3.83 1.46 4.32
N ASN A 29 2.71 2.06 4.70
CA ASN A 29 1.71 2.62 3.80
C ASN A 29 0.94 3.74 4.51
N PRO A 30 0.93 4.96 3.94
CA PRO A 30 0.16 6.09 4.46
C PRO A 30 -1.32 5.81 4.67
N ALA A 31 -1.96 5.07 3.77
CA ALA A 31 -3.37 4.72 3.89
C ALA A 31 -3.62 3.81 5.11
N VAL A 32 -2.72 2.84 5.37
CA VAL A 32 -2.79 1.97 6.55
C VAL A 32 -2.62 2.80 7.82
N SER A 33 -1.56 3.64 7.89
CA SER A 33 -1.33 4.52 9.05
C SER A 33 -2.50 5.46 9.30
N PHE A 34 -3.15 5.95 8.23
CA PHE A 34 -4.33 6.80 8.35
C PHE A 34 -5.51 6.06 8.97
N ILE A 35 -5.77 4.82 8.57
CA ILE A 35 -6.83 4.00 9.20
C ILE A 35 -6.50 3.68 10.65
N MET A 36 -5.25 3.36 10.99
CA MET A 36 -4.85 3.16 12.40
C MET A 36 -5.03 4.44 13.23
N PHE A 37 -4.73 5.61 12.66
CA PHE A 37 -4.99 6.89 13.30
C PHE A 37 -6.49 7.14 13.51
N LEU A 38 -7.35 6.88 12.52
CA LEU A 38 -8.80 7.01 12.66
C LEU A 38 -9.40 6.04 13.68
N ASN A 39 -8.81 4.85 13.82
CA ASN A 39 -9.13 3.88 14.87
C ASN A 39 -8.58 4.26 16.26
N LYS A 40 -7.89 5.40 16.38
CA LYS A 40 -7.24 5.88 17.61
C LYS A 40 -6.11 4.97 18.12
N GLU A 41 -5.51 4.19 17.23
CA GLU A 41 -4.35 3.34 17.53
C GLU A 41 -3.03 4.11 17.38
N LEU A 42 -3.06 5.28 16.72
CA LEU A 42 -1.94 6.21 16.64
C LEU A 42 -2.34 7.58 17.19
N SER A 43 -1.39 8.24 17.86
CA SER A 43 -1.45 9.69 18.07
C SER A 43 -1.18 10.44 16.76
N LEU A 44 -1.57 11.72 16.71
CA LEU A 44 -1.26 12.58 15.56
C LEU A 44 0.25 12.69 15.30
N LYS A 45 1.06 12.68 16.37
CA LYS A 45 2.52 12.75 16.29
C LYS A 45 3.09 11.49 15.63
N GLU A 46 2.64 10.31 16.06
CA GLU A 46 3.07 9.04 15.47
C GLU A 46 2.61 8.91 14.03
N PHE A 47 1.36 9.27 13.73
CA PHE A 47 0.85 9.31 12.37
C PHE A 47 1.76 10.14 11.45
N ASN A 48 2.10 11.37 11.85
CA ASN A 48 3.01 12.22 11.07
C ASN A 48 4.40 11.60 10.89
N TYR A 49 4.96 10.94 11.92
CA TYR A 49 6.21 10.21 11.76
C TYR A 49 6.10 9.08 10.75
N PHE A 50 5.04 8.27 10.79
CA PHE A 50 4.81 7.24 9.80
C PHE A 50 4.78 7.81 8.38
N ILE A 51 4.01 8.87 8.15
CA ILE A 51 3.90 9.50 6.82
C ILE A 51 5.27 9.95 6.32
N CYS A 52 6.03 10.68 7.14
CA CYS A 52 7.36 11.19 6.77
C CYS A 52 8.34 10.06 6.42
N PHE A 53 8.46 9.05 7.28
CA PHE A 53 9.41 7.95 7.06
C PHE A 53 8.98 7.01 5.93
N GLN A 54 7.68 6.80 5.71
CA GLN A 54 7.17 6.01 4.59
C GLN A 54 7.47 6.69 3.25
N ILE A 55 7.22 7.99 3.15
CA ILE A 55 7.52 8.76 1.93
C ILE A 55 9.04 8.81 1.70
N ALA A 56 9.83 9.17 2.71
CA ALA A 56 11.29 9.23 2.60
C ALA A 56 11.88 7.87 2.21
N GLY A 57 11.43 6.79 2.86
CA GLY A 57 11.86 5.43 2.54
C GLY A 57 11.47 4.99 1.13
N GLY A 58 10.25 5.32 0.68
CA GLY A 58 9.79 5.04 -0.69
C GLY A 58 10.64 5.76 -1.74
N LEU A 59 10.90 7.06 -1.55
CA LEU A 59 11.72 7.86 -2.46
C LEU A 59 13.16 7.34 -2.53
N LEU A 60 13.79 7.10 -1.37
CA LEU A 60 15.13 6.51 -1.30
C LEU A 60 15.17 5.11 -1.94
N GLY A 61 14.14 4.30 -1.72
CA GLY A 61 14.01 2.97 -2.30
C GLY A 61 13.99 2.99 -3.83
N VAL A 62 13.21 3.90 -4.45
CA VAL A 62 13.19 4.06 -5.92
C VAL A 62 14.54 4.55 -6.45
N ILE A 63 15.17 5.52 -5.77
CA ILE A 63 16.49 6.03 -6.17
C ILE A 63 17.53 4.91 -6.15
N LEU A 64 17.55 4.13 -5.06
CA LEU A 64 18.44 2.97 -4.93
C LEU A 64 18.15 1.92 -6.00
N ALA A 65 16.88 1.62 -6.28
CA ALA A 65 16.51 0.69 -7.34
C ALA A 65 17.02 1.17 -8.71
N ASN A 66 16.79 2.43 -9.08
CA ASN A 66 17.30 3.00 -10.33
C ASN A 66 18.82 2.82 -10.45
N ILE A 67 19.57 3.17 -9.40
CA ILE A 67 21.03 2.99 -9.36
C ILE A 67 21.43 1.52 -9.49
N MET A 68 20.77 0.61 -8.75
CA MET A 68 21.05 -0.83 -8.79
C MET A 68 20.86 -1.42 -10.18
N PHE A 69 19.94 -0.87 -10.98
CA PHE A 69 19.66 -1.30 -12.35
C PHE A 69 20.36 -0.44 -13.42
N GLY A 70 21.29 0.44 -13.03
CA GLY A 70 22.10 1.22 -13.96
C GLY A 70 21.34 2.35 -14.66
N LEU A 71 20.24 2.83 -14.06
CA LEU A 71 19.46 3.98 -14.53
C LEU A 71 19.89 5.27 -13.81
N ASP A 72 19.47 6.41 -14.33
CA ASP A 72 19.64 7.68 -13.62
C ASP A 72 18.93 7.63 -12.26
N PRO A 73 19.53 8.16 -11.18
CA PRO A 73 18.95 8.09 -9.84
C PRO A 73 17.50 8.60 -9.77
N ILE A 74 17.17 9.63 -10.55
CA ILE A 74 15.84 10.23 -10.63
C ILE A 74 15.42 10.32 -12.09
N GLN A 75 14.27 9.76 -12.42
CA GLN A 75 13.65 9.83 -13.75
C GLN A 75 12.17 10.16 -13.61
N ILE A 76 11.71 11.30 -14.14
CA ILE A 76 10.28 11.64 -14.07
C ILE A 76 9.51 10.75 -15.04
N SER A 77 8.62 9.92 -14.49
CA SER A 77 7.90 8.95 -15.31
C SER A 77 6.95 9.63 -16.30
N GLN A 78 6.87 9.06 -17.51
CA GLN A 78 5.92 9.41 -18.55
C GLN A 78 4.81 8.36 -18.70
N ASN A 79 4.83 7.30 -17.88
CA ASN A 79 3.84 6.22 -17.96
C ASN A 79 2.44 6.72 -17.64
N GLU A 80 1.57 6.68 -18.65
CA GLU A 80 0.17 7.01 -18.47
C GLU A 80 -0.54 5.93 -17.67
N ARG A 81 -1.20 6.36 -16.59
CA ARG A 81 -2.08 5.53 -15.75
C ARG A 81 -3.41 6.26 -15.56
N SER A 82 -4.02 6.62 -16.69
CA SER A 82 -5.28 7.36 -16.74
C SER A 82 -6.47 6.42 -16.90
N GLY A 83 -7.63 6.85 -16.41
CA GLY A 83 -8.90 6.18 -16.64
C GLY A 83 -9.60 5.73 -15.36
N PHE A 84 -10.91 5.87 -15.33
CA PHE A 84 -11.74 5.50 -14.19
C PHE A 84 -11.61 4.02 -13.81
N ASN A 85 -11.48 3.12 -14.79
CA ASN A 85 -11.23 1.71 -14.56
C ASN A 85 -9.90 1.44 -13.82
N ILE A 86 -8.88 2.28 -14.03
CA ILE A 86 -7.60 2.19 -13.33
C ILE A 86 -7.74 2.71 -11.90
N TYR A 87 -8.38 3.86 -11.71
CA TYR A 87 -8.59 4.45 -10.38
C TYR A 87 -9.47 3.57 -9.49
N ILE A 88 -10.51 2.95 -10.05
CA ILE A 88 -11.30 1.93 -9.34
C ILE A 88 -10.45 0.70 -8.98
N GLY A 89 -9.48 0.34 -9.82
CA GLY A 89 -8.50 -0.70 -9.49
C GLY A 89 -7.74 -0.39 -8.19
N GLU A 90 -7.31 0.85 -7.99
CA GLU A 90 -6.65 1.29 -6.75
C GLU A 90 -7.60 1.34 -5.55
N PHE A 91 -8.85 1.74 -5.76
CA PHE A 91 -9.88 1.66 -4.72
C PHE A 91 -10.05 0.21 -4.23
N ILE A 92 -10.24 -0.74 -5.15
CA ILE A 92 -10.42 -2.16 -4.79
C ILE A 92 -9.15 -2.72 -4.15
N ALA A 93 -7.98 -2.39 -4.70
CA ALA A 93 -6.69 -2.79 -4.14
C ALA A 93 -6.56 -2.34 -2.68
N THR A 94 -6.70 -1.05 -2.38
CA THR A 94 -6.56 -0.55 -1.00
C THR A 94 -7.69 -1.01 -0.10
N PHE A 95 -8.92 -1.09 -0.61
CA PHE A 95 -10.06 -1.61 0.15
C PHE A 95 -9.78 -3.02 0.69
N GLY A 96 -9.44 -3.97 -0.18
CA GLY A 96 -9.19 -5.34 0.27
C GLY A 96 -7.89 -5.48 1.08
N LEU A 97 -6.90 -4.59 0.89
CA LEU A 97 -5.72 -4.52 1.75
C LEU A 97 -6.11 -4.18 3.19
N ILE A 98 -6.93 -3.15 3.39
CA ILE A 98 -7.38 -2.75 4.73
C ILE A 98 -8.29 -3.81 5.36
N VAL A 99 -9.20 -4.41 4.58
CA VAL A 99 -10.01 -5.56 5.04
C VAL A 99 -9.10 -6.71 5.49
N THR A 100 -8.07 -7.05 4.71
CA THR A 100 -7.12 -8.11 5.03
C THR A 100 -6.39 -7.82 6.34
N ILE A 101 -5.86 -6.60 6.51
CA ILE A 101 -5.14 -6.21 7.72
C ILE A 101 -6.06 -6.28 8.95
N LEU A 102 -7.23 -5.63 8.89
CA LEU A 102 -8.15 -5.54 10.02
C LEU A 102 -8.81 -6.88 10.38
N GLY A 103 -9.12 -7.72 9.37
CA GLY A 103 -9.71 -9.03 9.61
C GLY A 103 -8.70 -10.03 10.17
N VAL A 104 -7.52 -10.15 9.54
CA VAL A 104 -6.53 -11.15 9.93
C VAL A 104 -5.90 -10.84 11.29
N ARG A 105 -5.70 -9.56 11.63
CA ARG A 105 -5.12 -9.19 12.93
C ARG A 105 -5.99 -9.61 14.12
N ASN A 106 -7.31 -9.73 13.94
CA ASN A 106 -8.22 -10.19 14.99
C ASN A 106 -8.09 -11.69 15.24
N LEU A 107 -7.65 -12.45 14.24
CA LEU A 107 -7.33 -13.87 14.39
C LEU A 107 -5.94 -14.06 14.98
N ASN A 108 -4.92 -13.48 14.33
CA ASN A 108 -3.53 -13.54 14.78
C ASN A 108 -2.70 -12.46 14.06
N ILE A 109 -2.06 -11.59 14.84
CA ILE A 109 -1.23 -10.49 14.32
C ILE A 109 -0.07 -10.98 13.43
N HIS A 110 0.50 -12.16 13.67
CA HIS A 110 1.60 -12.71 12.88
C HIS A 110 1.16 -13.24 11.50
N LEU A 111 -0.14 -13.52 11.32
CA LEU A 111 -0.70 -13.91 10.02
C LEU A 111 -0.96 -12.71 9.11
N VAL A 112 -0.90 -11.47 9.62
CA VAL A 112 -1.07 -10.26 8.80
C VAL A 112 0.01 -10.19 7.72
N ALA A 113 1.26 -10.52 8.05
CA ALA A 113 2.38 -10.47 7.10
C ALA A 113 2.14 -11.33 5.84
N PRO A 114 1.93 -12.66 5.93
CA PRO A 114 1.68 -13.49 4.75
C PRO A 114 0.35 -13.12 4.07
N ALA A 115 -0.69 -12.74 4.82
CA ALA A 115 -1.96 -12.35 4.23
C ALA A 115 -1.82 -11.07 3.37
N VAL A 116 -1.13 -10.05 3.86
CA VAL A 116 -0.86 -8.81 3.11
C VAL A 116 0.00 -9.10 1.87
N GLY A 117 1.07 -9.88 2.01
CA GLY A 117 1.91 -10.24 0.87
C GLY A 117 1.16 -11.02 -0.22
N LEU A 118 0.31 -11.98 0.17
CA LEU A 118 -0.54 -12.74 -0.74
C LEU A 118 -1.59 -11.86 -1.41
N TYR A 119 -2.26 -11.00 -0.65
CA TYR A 119 -3.27 -10.10 -1.20
C TYR A 119 -2.67 -9.10 -2.19
N ILE A 120 -1.54 -8.47 -1.87
CA ILE A 120 -0.83 -7.58 -2.80
C ILE A 120 -0.40 -8.35 -4.04
N SER A 121 0.16 -9.56 -3.89
CA SER A 121 0.51 -10.40 -5.05
C SER A 121 -0.71 -10.67 -5.95
N ALA A 122 -1.83 -11.08 -5.38
CA ALA A 122 -3.07 -11.29 -6.14
C ALA A 122 -3.55 -9.99 -6.81
N GLY A 123 -3.43 -8.85 -6.13
CA GLY A 123 -3.81 -7.52 -6.62
C GLY A 123 -3.13 -7.15 -7.93
N TYR A 124 -1.88 -7.57 -8.16
CA TYR A 124 -1.18 -7.36 -9.43
C TYR A 124 -1.88 -8.06 -10.61
N TRP A 125 -2.63 -9.14 -10.36
CA TRP A 125 -3.34 -9.90 -11.39
C TRP A 125 -4.79 -9.48 -11.55
N PHE A 126 -5.51 -9.23 -10.45
CA PHE A 126 -6.94 -8.95 -10.53
C PHE A 126 -7.29 -7.47 -10.69
N THR A 127 -6.36 -6.55 -10.41
CA THR A 127 -6.60 -5.11 -10.61
C THR A 127 -6.02 -4.62 -11.93
N SER A 128 -6.79 -3.77 -12.61
CA SER A 128 -6.38 -3.05 -13.82
C SER A 128 -5.21 -2.09 -13.57
N SER A 129 -5.01 -1.63 -12.32
CA SER A 129 -3.98 -0.67 -11.93
C SER A 129 -2.65 -1.29 -11.52
N THR A 130 -2.57 -2.62 -11.41
CA THR A 130 -1.44 -3.35 -10.81
C THR A 130 -1.21 -3.07 -9.32
N SER A 131 -2.27 -2.72 -8.58
CA SER A 131 -2.35 -2.66 -7.11
C SER A 131 -1.19 -1.90 -6.44
N PHE A 132 -1.07 -0.59 -6.66
CA PHE A 132 -0.10 0.20 -5.91
C PHE A 132 -0.52 0.26 -4.45
N ALA A 133 -1.81 0.51 -4.22
CA ALA A 133 -2.53 0.47 -2.95
C ALA A 133 -1.88 1.27 -1.81
N ASN A 134 -0.95 2.17 -2.11
CA ASN A 134 -0.03 2.79 -1.16
C ASN A 134 0.40 4.18 -1.66
N PRO A 135 0.02 5.27 -0.97
CA PRO A 135 0.36 6.62 -1.39
C PRO A 135 1.87 6.89 -1.45
N ALA A 136 2.67 6.35 -0.52
CA ALA A 136 4.12 6.55 -0.52
C ALA A 136 4.79 5.87 -1.71
N VAL A 137 4.36 4.65 -2.05
CA VAL A 137 4.81 3.93 -3.25
C VAL A 137 4.36 4.66 -4.52
N THR A 138 3.14 5.19 -4.54
CA THR A 138 2.60 5.94 -5.68
C THR A 138 3.44 7.20 -5.95
N LEU A 139 3.78 7.96 -4.91
CA LEU A 139 4.66 9.12 -5.01
C LEU A 139 6.06 8.73 -5.51
N ALA A 140 6.66 7.71 -4.90
CA ALA A 140 8.01 7.26 -5.25
C ALA A 140 8.12 6.81 -6.71
N ARG A 141 7.08 6.11 -7.22
CA ARG A 141 7.04 5.62 -8.61
C ARG A 141 6.91 6.75 -9.64
N GLY A 142 6.68 8.00 -9.22
CA GLY A 142 6.83 9.15 -10.10
C GLY A 142 8.28 9.46 -10.50
N LEU A 143 9.27 8.92 -9.77
CA LEU A 143 10.70 9.15 -9.96
C LEU A 143 11.45 7.98 -10.62
N THR A 144 10.73 7.07 -11.28
CA THR A 144 11.30 6.03 -12.14
C THR A 144 10.46 5.90 -13.41
N ASP A 145 11.09 5.89 -14.60
CA ASP A 145 10.38 5.70 -15.88
C ASP A 145 10.46 4.26 -16.40
N THR A 146 10.66 3.31 -15.49
CA THR A 146 10.54 1.87 -15.77
C THR A 146 9.06 1.46 -15.91
N PHE A 147 8.77 0.20 -16.21
CA PHE A 147 7.39 -0.33 -16.22
C PHE A 147 6.60 -0.09 -14.92
N THR A 148 7.32 0.19 -13.81
CA THR A 148 6.67 0.51 -12.54
C THR A 148 6.21 1.96 -12.47
N GLY A 149 6.72 2.87 -13.27
CA GLY A 149 6.46 4.30 -13.17
C GLY A 149 4.99 4.73 -13.28
N ILE A 150 4.72 5.94 -12.79
CA ILE A 150 3.45 6.65 -12.99
C ILE A 150 3.73 8.12 -13.28
N ASN A 151 3.13 8.66 -14.35
CA ASN A 151 3.22 10.08 -14.63
C ASN A 151 2.67 10.89 -13.45
N PRO A 152 3.38 11.94 -12.96
CA PRO A 152 2.96 12.75 -11.82
C PRO A 152 1.53 13.28 -11.87
N GLU A 153 0.98 13.54 -13.06
CA GLU A 153 -0.41 13.99 -13.23
C GLU A 153 -1.44 13.00 -12.65
N PHE A 154 -1.14 11.69 -12.67
CA PHE A 154 -2.05 10.65 -12.20
C PHE A 154 -1.84 10.22 -10.75
N ILE A 155 -0.83 10.76 -10.07
CA ILE A 155 -0.54 10.44 -8.66
C ILE A 155 -1.70 10.84 -7.75
N LEU A 156 -2.20 12.07 -7.87
CA LEU A 156 -3.27 12.56 -7.00
C LEU A 156 -4.56 11.74 -7.16
N PRO A 157 -5.06 11.46 -8.38
CA PRO A 157 -6.19 10.54 -8.58
C PRO A 157 -5.99 9.16 -7.93
N PHE A 158 -4.80 8.56 -8.06
CA PHE A 158 -4.48 7.28 -7.41
C PHE A 158 -4.62 7.38 -5.89
N ILE A 159 -3.98 8.36 -5.26
CA ILE A 159 -4.00 8.55 -3.81
C ILE A 159 -5.43 8.77 -3.32
N LEU A 160 -6.23 9.57 -4.02
CA LEU A 160 -7.63 9.81 -3.64
C LEU A 160 -8.44 8.50 -3.60
N PHE A 161 -8.35 7.68 -4.64
CA PHE A 161 -9.09 6.41 -4.69
C PHE A 161 -8.56 5.40 -3.66
N GLN A 162 -7.26 5.38 -3.37
CA GLN A 162 -6.68 4.58 -2.30
C GLN A 162 -7.26 4.97 -0.93
N ILE A 163 -7.29 6.28 -0.60
CA ILE A 163 -7.83 6.76 0.67
C ILE A 163 -9.33 6.49 0.78
N ILE A 164 -10.11 6.70 -0.30
CA ILE A 164 -11.53 6.38 -0.32
C ILE A 164 -11.73 4.86 -0.07
N GLY A 165 -10.97 4.00 -0.75
CA GLY A 165 -11.01 2.55 -0.55
C GLY A 165 -10.68 2.15 0.89
N ALA A 166 -9.65 2.78 1.48
CA ALA A 166 -9.26 2.53 2.87
C ALA A 166 -10.37 2.92 3.86
N CYS A 167 -10.98 4.09 3.70
CA CYS A 167 -12.05 4.56 4.57
C CYS A 167 -13.31 3.69 4.47
N VAL A 168 -13.70 3.28 3.26
CA VAL A 168 -14.85 2.39 3.06
C VAL A 168 -14.59 1.01 3.68
N ALA A 169 -13.38 0.47 3.54
CA ALA A 169 -12.99 -0.78 4.19
C ALA A 169 -13.04 -0.68 5.72
N MET A 170 -12.52 0.41 6.29
CA MET A 170 -12.58 0.63 7.74
C MET A 170 -14.03 0.67 8.25
N PHE A 171 -14.92 1.39 7.56
CA PHE A 171 -16.33 1.46 7.94
C PHE A 171 -16.99 0.07 7.91
N LEU A 172 -16.76 -0.69 6.83
CA LEU A 172 -17.27 -2.05 6.69
C LEU A 172 -16.76 -2.96 7.83
N MET A 173 -15.44 -2.97 8.07
CA MET A 173 -14.84 -3.83 9.10
C MET A 173 -15.33 -3.45 10.49
N LYS A 174 -15.50 -2.15 10.78
CA LYS A 174 -16.09 -1.71 12.04
C LYS A 174 -17.51 -2.23 12.22
N TYR A 175 -18.33 -2.19 11.17
CA TYR A 175 -19.69 -2.72 11.23
C TYR A 175 -19.71 -4.24 11.47
N LEU A 176 -18.89 -5.00 10.75
CA LEU A 176 -18.82 -6.46 10.87
C LEU A 176 -18.30 -6.92 12.23
N LEU A 177 -17.24 -6.27 12.74
CA LEU A 177 -16.58 -6.67 13.98
C LEU A 177 -17.32 -6.21 15.24
N ILE A 178 -18.19 -5.18 15.15
CA ILE A 178 -19.10 -4.82 16.25
C ILE A 178 -20.20 -5.89 16.43
N GLY A 179 -20.57 -6.58 15.35
CA GLY A 179 -21.56 -7.67 15.41
C GLY A 179 -21.15 -8.82 16.33
N GLU A 180 -19.85 -9.14 16.39
CA GLU A 180 -19.31 -10.25 17.20
C GLU A 180 -19.34 -10.03 18.72
N ILE A 181 -19.57 -8.81 19.20
CA ILE A 181 -19.60 -8.48 20.65
C ILE A 181 -21.02 -8.59 21.23
N ASN A 182 -22.04 -8.68 20.38
CA ASN A 182 -23.45 -8.69 20.80
C ASN A 182 -24.13 -10.08 20.71
N ASP A 183 -23.37 -11.12 20.37
CA ASP A 183 -23.79 -12.53 20.42
C ASP A 183 -23.08 -13.26 21.59
#